data_AF-A0A8C5FBS4-F1
#
_entry.id   AF-A0A8C5FBS4-F1
#
_cell.length_a   1.000
_cell.length_b   1.000
_cell.length_c   1.000
_cell.angle_alpha   90.00
_cell.angle_beta   90.00
_cell.angle_gamma   90.00
#
_symmetry.space_group_name_H-M   'P 1'
#
loop_
_entity.id
_entity.type
_entity.pdbx_description
1 polymer ?
#
loop_
_entity_poly.entity_id
_entity_poly.type
_entity_poly.pdbx_seq_one_letter_code
_entity_poly.pdbx_strand_id
1 'polypeptide(L)'
;MSLADSPRSSVFTFESRTHCLNVLGRLDEQRHGDRLCDITVEVDGQSFRAHRAVLTACSEYFANVISKYARQGAVLTLPPEVR
;
A
#
# COMPACT_ATOMS: atom_id res chain seq x y z
N MET A 1 -43.96 -13.61 -32.42
CA MET A 1 -42.97 -14.09 -31.43
C MET A 1 -41.60 -14.00 -32.06
N SER A 2 -40.67 -13.26 -31.45
CA SER A 2 -39.20 -13.35 -31.58
C SER A 2 -38.62 -12.12 -30.88
N LEU A 3 -38.45 -12.18 -29.54
CA LEU A 3 -37.68 -11.18 -28.82
C LEU A 3 -36.21 -11.54 -28.97
N ALA A 4 -35.44 -10.53 -29.38
CA ALA A 4 -34.02 -10.51 -29.66
C ALA A 4 -33.16 -11.53 -28.89
N ASP A 5 -32.35 -12.25 -29.66
CA ASP A 5 -31.20 -12.99 -29.18
C ASP A 5 -30.23 -12.01 -28.49
N SER A 6 -30.27 -11.97 -27.16
CA SER A 6 -29.32 -11.18 -26.37
C SER A 6 -28.01 -11.96 -26.31
N PRO A 7 -26.86 -11.38 -26.70
CA PRO A 7 -25.61 -12.09 -26.59
C PRO A 7 -25.35 -12.33 -25.11
N ARG A 8 -25.36 -13.60 -24.70
CA ARG A 8 -24.87 -14.01 -23.39
C ARG A 8 -23.37 -13.69 -23.36
N SER A 9 -23.03 -12.49 -22.90
CA SER A 9 -21.67 -12.17 -22.52
C SER A 9 -21.31 -13.07 -21.34
N SER A 10 -20.73 -14.23 -21.62
CA SER A 10 -20.16 -15.09 -20.59
C SER A 10 -19.04 -14.32 -19.92
N VAL A 11 -19.29 -13.81 -18.72
CA VAL A 11 -18.28 -13.14 -17.90
C VAL A 11 -17.38 -14.21 -17.30
N PHE A 12 -16.10 -14.18 -17.64
CA PHE A 12 -15.09 -15.03 -17.02
C PHE A 12 -14.35 -14.22 -15.95
N THR A 13 -14.35 -14.74 -14.72
CA THR A 13 -13.60 -14.19 -13.59
C THR A 13 -12.42 -15.08 -13.30
N PHE A 14 -11.22 -14.51 -13.21
CA PHE A 14 -10.01 -15.20 -12.79
C PHE A 14 -9.54 -14.67 -11.43
N GLU A 15 -9.25 -15.58 -10.52
CA GLU A 15 -8.69 -15.27 -9.21
C GLU A 15 -7.40 -16.07 -8.99
N SER A 16 -6.34 -15.39 -8.57
CA SER A 16 -5.09 -16.03 -8.19
C SER A 16 -4.94 -16.05 -6.68
N ARG A 17 -4.75 -17.25 -6.11
CA ARG A 17 -4.58 -17.46 -4.67
C ARG A 17 -3.26 -16.89 -4.12
N THR A 18 -2.29 -16.60 -4.99
CA THR A 18 -0.95 -16.12 -4.60
C THR A 18 -0.69 -14.66 -4.95
N HIS A 19 -1.63 -13.98 -5.63
CA HIS A 19 -1.42 -12.63 -6.13
C HIS A 19 -1.05 -11.64 -5.02
N CYS A 20 -1.83 -11.59 -3.94
CA CYS A 20 -1.60 -10.65 -2.84
C CYS A 20 -0.24 -10.87 -2.16
N LEU A 21 0.16 -12.12 -1.96
CA LEU A 21 1.47 -12.47 -1.38
C LEU A 21 2.61 -12.02 -2.31
N ASN A 22 2.47 -12.25 -3.62
CA ASN A 22 3.46 -11.81 -4.60
C ASN A 22 3.58 -10.28 -4.63
N VAL A 23 2.45 -9.55 -4.60
CA VAL A 23 2.44 -8.08 -4.58
C VAL A 23 3.15 -7.56 -3.32
N LEU A 24 2.82 -8.10 -2.14
CA LEU A 24 3.49 -7.71 -0.89
C LEU A 24 4.99 -8.03 -0.92
N GLY A 25 5.39 -9.19 -1.45
CA GLY A 25 6.80 -9.54 -1.63
C GLY A 25 7.54 -8.55 -2.52
N ARG A 26 6.94 -8.12 -3.64
CA ARG A 26 7.53 -7.09 -4.52
C ARG A 26 7.62 -5.72 -3.86
N LEU A 27 6.63 -5.32 -3.06
CA LEU A 27 6.68 -4.08 -2.29
C LEU A 27 7.79 -4.11 -1.23
N ASP A 28 8.05 -5.27 -0.62
CA ASP A 28 9.16 -5.42 0.32
C ASP A 28 10.54 -5.39 -0.37
N GLU A 29 10.67 -6.01 -1.54
CA GLU A 29 11.89 -5.89 -2.38
C GLU A 29 12.14 -4.44 -2.85
N GLN A 30 11.07 -3.69 -3.12
CA GLN A 30 11.14 -2.27 -3.45
C GLN A 30 11.62 -1.45 -2.24
N ARG A 31 11.07 -1.74 -1.05
CA ARG A 31 11.46 -1.13 0.22
C ARG A 31 12.96 -1.30 0.51
N HIS A 32 13.47 -2.52 0.40
CA HIS A 32 14.89 -2.81 0.63
C HIS A 32 15.83 -2.12 -0.37
N GLY A 33 15.37 -1.87 -1.60
CA GLY A 33 16.17 -1.18 -2.62
C GLY A 33 15.86 0.31 -2.78
N ASP A 34 15.12 0.92 -1.85
CA ASP A 34 14.64 2.30 -1.90
C ASP A 34 14.02 2.70 -3.25
N ARG A 35 13.24 1.78 -3.85
CA ARG A 35 12.51 2.02 -5.08
C ARG A 35 11.07 2.36 -4.74
N LEU A 36 10.53 3.40 -5.36
CA LEU A 36 9.13 3.83 -5.22
C LEU A 36 8.69 4.18 -3.78
N CYS A 37 9.62 4.21 -2.82
CA CYS A 37 9.36 4.64 -1.45
C CYS A 37 9.12 6.15 -1.41
N ASP A 38 8.00 6.56 -0.87
CA ASP A 38 7.50 7.95 -0.89
C ASP A 38 7.41 8.57 0.51
N ILE A 39 7.88 7.84 1.53
CA ILE A 39 8.00 8.30 2.92
C ILE A 39 9.22 7.69 3.60
N THR A 40 9.84 8.47 4.48
CA THR A 40 10.81 7.97 5.47
C THR A 40 10.18 8.03 6.85
N VAL A 41 10.18 6.92 7.59
CA VAL A 41 9.76 6.88 8.99
C VAL A 41 11.02 6.93 9.86
N GLU A 42 11.07 7.86 10.79
CA GLU A 42 12.17 7.98 11.75
C GLU A 42 11.74 7.48 13.12
N VAL A 43 12.52 6.56 13.69
CA VAL A 43 12.30 6.00 15.03
C VAL A 43 13.64 5.90 15.73
N ASP A 44 13.77 6.56 16.89
CA ASP A 44 14.99 6.54 17.71
C ASP A 44 16.29 6.84 16.92
N GLY A 45 16.23 7.80 16.00
CA GLY A 45 17.37 8.21 15.17
C GLY A 45 17.67 7.27 13.99
N GLN A 46 16.88 6.22 13.79
CA GLN A 46 16.95 5.34 12.62
C GLN A 46 15.91 5.75 11.59
N SER A 47 16.30 5.67 10.31
CA SER A 47 15.44 6.00 9.16
C SER A 47 15.01 4.75 8.40
N PHE A 48 13.71 4.64 8.13
CA PHE A 48 13.11 3.53 7.39
C PHE A 48 12.36 4.05 6.17
N ARG A 49 12.86 3.73 4.98
CA ARG A 49 12.15 4.00 3.72
C ARG A 49 10.94 3.08 3.59
N ALA A 50 9.79 3.60 3.19
CA ALA A 50 8.56 2.84 3.09
C ALA A 50 7.58 3.41 2.04
N HIS A 51 6.46 2.70 1.85
CA HIS A 51 5.35 3.11 1.01
C HIS A 51 4.19 3.60 1.88
N ARG A 52 3.77 4.85 1.69
CA ARG A 52 2.64 5.45 2.42
C ARG A 52 1.40 4.60 2.32
N ALA A 53 1.05 4.17 1.11
CA ALA A 53 -0.15 3.37 0.85
C ALA A 53 -0.19 2.08 1.70
N VAL A 54 0.96 1.41 1.85
CA VAL A 54 1.07 0.19 2.66
C VAL A 54 0.92 0.52 4.14
N LEU A 55 1.62 1.56 4.64
CA LEU A 55 1.52 1.98 6.05
C LEU A 55 0.09 2.36 6.42
N THR A 56 -0.59 3.14 5.58
CA THR A 56 -1.97 3.57 5.82
C THR A 56 -2.97 2.43 5.72
N ALA A 57 -2.73 1.44 4.85
CA ALA A 57 -3.62 0.28 4.71
C ALA A 57 -3.55 -0.67 5.91
N CYS A 58 -2.40 -0.75 6.58
CA CYS A 58 -2.15 -1.70 7.67
C CYS A 58 -2.21 -1.09 9.08
N SER A 59 -2.30 0.24 9.21
CA SER A 59 -2.30 0.92 10.52
C SER A 59 -3.11 2.21 10.50
N GLU A 60 -4.12 2.27 11.37
CA GLU A 60 -4.96 3.46 11.54
C GLU A 60 -4.16 4.66 12.09
N TYR A 61 -3.14 4.40 12.92
CA TYR A 61 -2.22 5.44 13.38
C TYR A 61 -1.52 6.11 12.18
N PHE A 62 -0.91 5.32 11.31
CA PHE A 62 -0.25 5.84 10.12
C PHE A 62 -1.26 6.49 9.17
N ALA A 63 -2.45 5.93 8.98
CA ALA A 63 -3.50 6.54 8.18
C ALA A 63 -3.84 7.97 8.65
N ASN A 64 -4.03 8.15 9.97
CA ASN A 64 -4.36 9.44 10.56
C ASN A 64 -3.20 10.44 10.52
N VAL A 65 -1.97 9.99 10.78
CA VAL A 65 -0.79 10.87 10.83
C VAL A 65 -0.35 11.27 9.42
N ILE A 66 -0.32 10.33 8.48
CA ILE A 66 0.11 10.56 7.10
C ILE A 66 -0.85 11.48 6.36
N SER A 67 -2.17 11.33 6.58
CA SER A 67 -3.19 12.20 5.97
C SER A 67 -3.13 13.64 6.47
N LYS A 68 -2.78 13.85 7.75
CA LYS A 68 -2.73 15.17 8.38
C LYS A 68 -1.42 15.93 8.12
N TYR A 69 -0.30 15.23 8.14
CA TYR A 69 1.00 15.89 8.30
C TYR A 69 2.01 15.61 7.19
N ALA A 70 1.84 14.54 6.42
CA ALA A 70 2.89 14.09 5.52
C ALA A 70 2.61 14.56 4.08
N ARG A 71 3.47 15.43 3.51
CA ARG A 71 3.52 15.72 2.06
C ARG A 71 4.26 14.60 1.31
N GLN A 72 4.22 14.59 -0.02
CA GLN A 72 4.99 13.63 -0.84
C GLN A 72 6.50 13.78 -0.56
N GLY A 73 7.20 12.67 -0.28
CA GLY A 73 8.61 12.71 0.12
C GLY A 73 8.86 13.15 1.57
N ALA A 74 7.84 13.11 2.43
CA ALA A 74 7.98 13.53 3.82
C ALA A 74 8.80 12.55 4.69
N VAL A 75 9.52 13.12 5.64
CA VAL A 75 10.07 12.42 6.80
C VAL A 75 9.04 12.48 7.92
N LEU A 76 8.68 11.33 8.47
CA LEU A 76 7.74 11.18 9.57
C LEU A 76 8.46 10.66 10.81
N THR A 77 8.69 11.54 11.77
CA THR A 77 9.29 11.17 13.06
C THR A 77 8.20 10.64 13.99
N LEU A 78 8.35 9.39 14.45
CA LEU A 78 7.43 8.81 15.42
C LEU A 78 7.72 9.34 16.82
N PRO A 79 6.67 9.66 17.60
CA PRO A 79 6.84 10.13 18.96
C PRO A 79 7.20 8.95 19.89
N PRO A 80 7.86 9.20 21.03
CA PRO A 80 8.45 8.16 21.88
C PRO A 80 7.45 7.13 22.44
N GLU A 81 6.16 7.44 22.44
CA GLU A 81 5.10 6.62 23.02
C GLU A 81 4.62 5.50 22.08
N VAL A 82 5.04 5.51 20.82
CA VAL A 82 4.63 4.53 19.78
C VAL A 82 5.76 3.50 19.52
N ARG A 83 6.58 3.25 20.54
CA ARG A 83 7.66 2.24 20.53
C ARG A 83 7.15 0.81 20.71
#